data_AF-A0A161XM75-F1
#
_entry.id   AF-A0A161XM75-F1
#
_cell.length_a   1.000
_cell.length_b   1.000
_cell.length_c   1.000
_cell.angle_alpha   90.00
_cell.angle_beta   90.00
_cell.angle_gamma   90.00
#
_symmetry.space_group_name_H-M   'P 1'
#
loop_
_entity.id
_entity.type
_entity.pdbx_description
1 polymer ?
#
loop_
_entity_poly.entity_id
_entity_poly.type
_entity_poly.pdbx_seq_one_letter_code
_entity_poly.pdbx_strand_id
1 'polypeptide(L)'
;MAKAKIYYARIGEFLTKKEKLAYLENLGHIGNVEWQEIKPDKNHNWLTEGFHKDFDKFISLGSKETKSAKGEVKSCFFKIYGRGVATSRDVWAYNFSRKELSANIQKIINNYNEQVIKWSRRNDSSIKIDDFIIYDDTQLSWSRDLKLDLKRGKFAEFSEVKLRHSLYRPFTCSFLFFDRILNEEVYVFPSIFPTPETEEENQVIWLKVGSEIPFFPLVVNRIPDLLPQGGSQCFPFYTYDEDGTNRRENITDWALEQYRNHYQDTTITKWDIFYYTYSVLHHPDYRERYAANLKRELPRIPFAPEFHPFAIAGKQLAEIHINYEKQPEYRLKHLENKDLPIDWRVEKMRLSKDKTQIKYNDFLTLTGIPPEVFAYRLGNRSALDWIIDQYQVTTDKRSGMTNDPNRLDDEEYIVRLIKQVVTVSLETVKIVKSLPDLGLPQE
;
A
#
# COMPACT_ATOMS: atom_id res chain seq x y z
N MET A 1 26.47 26.25 -29.11
CA MET A 1 25.95 26.81 -27.85
C MET A 1 26.74 26.20 -26.70
N ALA A 2 27.24 27.00 -25.76
CA ALA A 2 27.89 26.46 -24.56
C ALA A 2 26.87 25.68 -23.73
N LYS A 3 27.22 24.47 -23.30
CA LYS A 3 26.36 23.69 -22.39
C LYS A 3 26.42 24.33 -21.00
N ALA A 4 25.27 24.61 -20.41
CA ALA A 4 25.18 25.08 -19.03
C ALA A 4 25.80 24.03 -18.09
N LYS A 5 26.54 24.49 -17.08
CA LYS A 5 27.12 23.65 -16.03
C LYS A 5 26.23 23.67 -14.79
N ILE A 6 26.15 22.55 -14.09
CA ILE A 6 25.43 22.43 -12.83
C ILE A 6 26.44 22.12 -11.74
N TYR A 7 26.45 22.97 -10.71
CA TYR A 7 27.26 22.81 -9.52
C TYR A 7 26.34 22.45 -8.35
N TYR A 8 26.63 21.33 -7.70
CA TYR A 8 25.84 20.79 -6.60
C TYR A 8 26.71 20.59 -5.37
N ALA A 9 26.16 20.84 -4.19
CA ALA A 9 26.81 20.53 -2.92
C ALA A 9 25.80 19.87 -2.00
N ARG A 10 26.24 18.82 -1.30
CA ARG A 10 25.45 18.10 -0.30
C ARG A 10 26.14 18.25 1.04
N ILE A 11 25.35 18.48 2.08
CA ILE A 11 25.79 18.44 3.47
C ILE A 11 25.41 17.12 4.14
N GLY A 12 26.01 16.81 5.29
CA GLY A 12 25.74 15.57 6.02
C GLY A 12 24.25 15.33 6.28
N GLU A 13 23.78 14.10 6.02
CA GLU A 13 22.36 13.73 6.06
C GLU A 13 21.74 13.92 7.46
N PHE A 14 22.51 13.61 8.50
CA PHE A 14 22.06 13.63 9.89
C PHE A 14 22.41 14.92 10.64
N LEU A 15 22.83 15.97 9.93
CA LEU A 15 23.09 17.26 10.57
C LEU A 15 21.80 17.85 11.15
N THR A 16 21.88 18.25 12.42
CA THR A 16 20.83 18.99 13.10
C THR A 16 20.67 20.38 12.51
N LYS A 17 19.53 21.05 12.80
CA LYS A 17 19.31 22.44 12.39
C LYS A 17 20.47 23.35 12.80
N LYS A 18 21.00 23.20 14.02
CA LYS A 18 22.09 24.04 14.54
C LYS A 18 23.38 23.84 13.75
N GLU A 19 23.75 22.59 13.46
CA GLU A 19 24.96 22.28 12.69
C GLU A 19 24.84 22.74 11.23
N LYS A 20 23.65 22.64 10.62
CA LYS A 20 23.38 23.18 9.29
C LYS A 20 23.59 24.70 9.23
N LEU A 21 23.13 25.42 10.24
CA LEU A 21 23.31 26.87 10.33
C LEU A 21 24.78 27.25 10.58
N ALA A 22 25.46 26.56 11.51
CA ALA A 22 26.87 26.77 11.76
C ALA A 22 27.74 26.48 10.52
N TYR A 23 27.41 25.45 9.74
CA TYR A 23 28.05 25.17 8.46
C TYR A 23 27.90 26.35 7.48
N LEU A 24 26.70 26.93 7.36
CA LEU A 24 26.47 28.10 6.49
C LEU A 24 27.20 29.36 6.99
N GLU A 25 27.22 29.59 8.30
CA GLU A 25 27.96 30.71 8.91
C GLU A 25 29.47 30.58 8.66
N ASN A 26 30.03 29.38 8.82
CA ASN A 26 31.44 29.09 8.55
C ASN A 26 31.79 29.28 7.07
N LEU A 27 30.87 28.93 6.15
CA LEU A 27 31.08 29.18 4.73
C LEU A 27 31.09 30.68 4.42
N GLY A 28 30.15 31.45 4.96
CA GLY A 28 30.02 32.91 4.79
C GLY A 28 29.69 33.40 3.36
N HIS A 29 30.04 32.64 2.32
CA HIS A 29 29.85 32.98 0.93
C HIS A 29 29.77 31.73 0.04
N ILE A 30 29.01 31.79 -1.05
CA ILE A 30 28.79 30.68 -1.98
C ILE A 30 30.09 30.16 -2.63
N GLY A 31 31.09 31.03 -2.78
CA GLY A 31 32.40 30.70 -3.34
C GLY A 31 33.25 29.78 -2.45
N ASN A 32 32.90 29.64 -1.17
CA ASN A 32 33.60 28.77 -0.22
C ASN A 32 32.97 27.37 -0.12
N VAL A 33 31.86 27.14 -0.84
CA VAL A 33 31.22 25.83 -0.89
C VAL A 33 32.05 24.91 -1.79
N GLU A 34 32.32 23.70 -1.31
CA GLU A 34 32.91 22.64 -2.12
C GLU A 34 31.89 22.12 -3.13
N TRP A 35 31.86 22.76 -4.30
CA TRP A 35 30.97 22.40 -5.39
C TRP A 35 31.44 21.16 -6.15
N GLN A 36 30.52 20.24 -6.39
CA GLN A 36 30.67 19.15 -7.33
C GLN A 36 29.98 19.52 -8.65
N GLU A 37 30.71 19.55 -9.76
CA GLU A 37 30.09 19.65 -11.08
C GLU A 37 29.38 18.33 -11.40
N ILE A 38 28.07 18.40 -11.65
CA ILE A 38 27.24 17.24 -12.00
C ILE A 38 26.69 17.37 -13.42
N LYS A 39 26.45 16.22 -14.06
CA LYS A 39 25.88 16.14 -15.41
C LYS A 39 24.58 15.35 -15.36
N PRO A 40 23.46 15.93 -15.83
CA PRO A 40 22.22 15.19 -15.91
C PRO A 40 22.36 13.96 -16.80
N ASP A 41 21.64 12.88 -16.46
CA ASP A 41 21.57 11.69 -17.32
C ASP A 41 20.69 11.92 -18.57
N LYS A 42 20.54 10.87 -19.39
CA LYS A 42 19.69 10.86 -20.59
C LYS A 42 18.21 11.20 -20.31
N ASN A 43 17.77 11.04 -19.07
CA ASN A 43 16.41 11.29 -18.61
C ASN A 43 16.31 12.64 -17.86
N HIS A 44 17.36 13.47 -17.92
CA HIS A 44 17.47 14.77 -17.26
C HIS A 44 17.47 14.71 -15.72
N ASN A 45 17.83 13.57 -15.13
CA ASN A 45 18.02 13.45 -13.68
C ASN A 45 19.38 14.01 -13.27
N TRP A 46 19.41 14.88 -12.27
CA TRP A 46 20.65 15.49 -11.76
C TRP A 46 21.39 14.57 -10.80
N LEU A 47 20.67 14.04 -9.81
CA LEU A 47 21.21 13.12 -8.80
C LEU A 47 20.93 11.68 -9.27
N THR A 48 21.99 11.00 -9.67
CA THR A 48 21.97 9.64 -10.23
C THR A 48 22.80 8.65 -9.41
N GLU A 49 23.25 9.05 -8.23
CA GLU A 49 23.95 8.19 -7.28
C GLU A 49 23.09 6.97 -6.95
N GLY A 50 23.69 5.77 -7.05
CA GLY A 50 23.02 4.49 -6.85
C GLY A 50 22.11 4.03 -8.00
N PHE A 51 22.05 4.72 -9.14
CA PHE A 51 21.33 4.19 -10.31
C PHE A 51 22.16 3.16 -11.06
N HIS A 52 21.52 2.03 -11.32
CA HIS A 52 22.10 0.92 -12.05
C HIS A 52 21.49 0.87 -13.47
N LYS A 53 22.33 1.03 -14.50
CA LYS A 53 21.88 1.13 -15.90
C LYS A 53 21.35 -0.19 -16.46
N ASP A 54 21.79 -1.31 -15.90
CA ASP A 54 21.28 -2.65 -16.21
C ASP A 54 19.80 -2.80 -15.84
N PHE A 55 19.27 -2.00 -14.91
CA PHE A 55 17.85 -1.99 -14.57
C PHE A 55 16.97 -1.73 -15.81
N ASP A 56 17.40 -0.83 -16.71
CA ASP A 56 16.69 -0.51 -17.96
C ASP A 56 16.51 -1.72 -18.89
N LYS A 57 17.34 -2.75 -18.75
CA LYS A 57 17.31 -3.97 -19.58
C LYS A 57 16.24 -4.96 -19.13
N PHE A 58 15.74 -4.82 -17.90
CA PHE A 58 14.75 -5.71 -17.34
C PHE A 58 13.33 -5.37 -17.82
N ILE A 59 12.43 -6.33 -17.71
CA ILE A 59 11.04 -6.17 -18.15
C ILE A 59 10.28 -5.32 -17.13
N SER A 60 9.63 -4.24 -17.56
CA SER A 60 8.84 -3.40 -16.65
C SER A 60 7.56 -4.10 -16.20
N LEU A 61 7.14 -3.91 -14.94
CA LEU A 61 5.82 -4.38 -14.47
C LEU A 61 4.67 -3.76 -15.26
N GLY A 62 4.78 -2.49 -15.61
CA GLY A 62 3.76 -1.77 -16.37
C GLY A 62 4.32 -0.50 -16.99
N SER A 63 3.60 0.07 -17.94
CA SER A 63 3.92 1.38 -18.54
C SER A 63 2.63 2.13 -18.85
N LYS A 64 2.70 3.45 -18.98
CA LYS A 64 1.52 4.25 -19.35
C LYS A 64 1.11 3.95 -20.79
N GLU A 65 2.10 3.77 -21.65
CA GLU A 65 1.98 3.45 -23.06
C GLU A 65 1.21 2.14 -23.24
N THR A 66 1.59 1.10 -22.49
CA THR A 66 0.86 -0.17 -22.47
C THR A 66 -0.59 0.02 -22.03
N LYS A 67 -0.81 0.75 -20.94
CA LYS A 67 -2.16 0.94 -20.38
C LYS A 67 -3.10 1.62 -21.37
N SER A 68 -2.57 2.48 -22.25
CA SER A 68 -3.34 3.19 -23.28
C SER A 68 -3.42 2.46 -24.62
N ALA A 69 -2.69 1.36 -24.82
CA ALA A 69 -2.66 0.64 -26.09
C ALA A 69 -4.00 -0.10 -26.35
N LYS A 70 -4.57 0.10 -27.55
CA LYS A 70 -5.79 -0.59 -28.00
C LYS A 70 -5.53 -1.96 -28.64
N GLY A 71 -4.27 -2.41 -28.69
CA GLY A 71 -3.84 -3.64 -29.37
C GLY A 71 -2.86 -4.46 -28.52
N GLU A 72 -2.05 -5.28 -29.21
CA GLU A 72 -1.08 -6.17 -28.58
C GLU A 72 -0.01 -5.38 -27.80
N VAL A 73 0.23 -5.80 -26.55
CA VAL A 73 1.21 -5.18 -25.64
C VAL A 73 2.53 -5.94 -25.75
N LYS A 74 3.63 -5.24 -26.05
CA LYS A 74 4.91 -5.89 -26.40
C LYS A 74 6.09 -5.59 -25.45
N SER A 75 5.87 -5.04 -24.26
CA SER A 75 7.00 -4.56 -23.45
C SER A 75 6.86 -4.60 -21.92
N CYS A 76 5.76 -5.11 -21.35
CA CYS A 76 5.63 -5.19 -19.90
C CYS A 76 4.76 -6.36 -19.42
N PHE A 77 4.85 -6.68 -18.13
CA PHE A 77 4.13 -7.79 -17.50
C PHE A 77 2.62 -7.60 -17.51
N PHE A 78 2.15 -6.50 -16.91
CA PHE A 78 0.73 -6.28 -16.68
C PHE A 78 0.15 -5.27 -17.68
N LYS A 79 -1.00 -5.60 -18.25
CA LYS A 79 -1.73 -4.68 -19.14
C LYS A 79 -2.43 -3.57 -18.33
N ILE A 80 -3.09 -3.94 -17.25
CA ILE A 80 -3.83 -3.04 -16.35
C ILE A 80 -3.12 -2.97 -15.01
N TYR A 81 -2.94 -1.77 -14.48
CA TYR A 81 -2.54 -1.52 -13.11
C TYR A 81 -3.08 -0.14 -12.69
N GLY A 82 -3.09 0.13 -11.39
CA GLY A 82 -3.54 1.42 -10.88
C GLY A 82 -3.12 1.64 -9.45
N ARG A 83 -3.70 2.65 -8.82
CA ARG A 83 -3.42 3.00 -7.43
C ARG A 83 -4.51 2.40 -6.52
N GLY A 84 -4.20 2.19 -5.24
CA GLY A 84 -5.21 1.90 -4.23
C GLY A 84 -6.27 2.98 -4.12
N VAL A 85 -7.40 2.68 -3.48
CA VAL A 85 -8.55 3.60 -3.40
C VAL A 85 -8.20 4.85 -2.60
N ALA A 86 -8.62 6.02 -3.09
CA ALA A 86 -8.44 7.30 -2.43
C ALA A 86 -9.80 7.83 -1.98
N THR A 87 -10.06 7.89 -0.68
CA THR A 87 -11.37 8.38 -0.20
C THR A 87 -11.38 9.90 -0.04
N SER A 88 -10.25 10.49 0.39
CA SER A 88 -10.14 11.88 0.89
C SER A 88 -11.02 12.18 2.10
N ARG A 89 -11.56 11.14 2.75
CA ARG A 89 -12.44 11.21 3.92
C ARG A 89 -12.35 9.94 4.74
N ASP A 90 -11.14 9.46 5.00
CA ASP A 90 -10.92 8.12 5.56
C ASP A 90 -11.72 7.86 6.85
N VAL A 91 -11.78 8.84 7.75
CA VAL A 91 -12.55 8.73 9.01
C VAL A 91 -14.03 8.39 8.78
N TRP A 92 -14.57 8.82 7.65
CA TRP A 92 -15.95 8.59 7.25
C TRP A 92 -16.14 7.33 6.39
N ALA A 93 -15.14 7.01 5.56
CA ALA A 93 -15.22 5.94 4.56
C ALA A 93 -14.66 4.60 5.04
N TYR A 94 -13.87 4.60 6.12
CA TYR A 94 -13.31 3.41 6.75
C TYR A 94 -13.76 3.29 8.20
N ASN A 95 -14.02 2.05 8.64
CA ASN A 95 -14.17 1.72 10.06
C ASN A 95 -13.92 0.23 10.29
N PHE A 96 -13.43 -0.16 11.47
CA PHE A 96 -13.39 -1.57 11.87
C PHE A 96 -14.78 -2.15 12.12
N SER A 97 -15.74 -1.31 12.55
CA SER A 97 -17.13 -1.70 12.73
C SER A 97 -17.96 -1.44 11.48
N ARG A 98 -18.48 -2.51 10.88
CA ARG A 98 -19.43 -2.43 9.76
C ARG A 98 -20.67 -1.60 10.10
N LYS A 99 -21.16 -1.72 11.34
CA LYS A 99 -22.34 -1.01 11.84
C LYS A 99 -22.07 0.50 11.93
N GLU A 100 -20.95 0.89 12.53
CA GLU A 100 -20.58 2.30 12.65
C GLU A 100 -20.32 2.92 11.27
N LEU A 101 -19.64 2.20 10.37
CA LEU A 101 -19.44 2.66 8.99
C LEU A 101 -20.77 2.89 8.27
N SER A 102 -21.71 1.94 8.36
CA SER A 102 -23.04 2.07 7.75
C SER A 102 -23.78 3.31 8.24
N ALA A 103 -23.81 3.53 9.57
CA ALA A 103 -24.42 4.70 10.18
C ALA A 103 -23.76 6.02 9.73
N ASN A 104 -22.43 6.07 9.69
CA ASN A 104 -21.65 7.23 9.26
C ASN A 104 -21.92 7.59 7.80
N ILE A 105 -21.95 6.59 6.91
CA ILE A 105 -22.23 6.80 5.50
C ILE A 105 -23.66 7.27 5.27
N GLN A 106 -24.64 6.70 5.97
CA GLN A 106 -26.03 7.14 5.85
C GLN A 106 -26.19 8.59 6.28
N LYS A 107 -25.47 9.03 7.33
CA LYS A 107 -25.40 10.43 7.76
C LYS A 107 -24.83 11.33 6.66
N ILE A 108 -23.70 10.95 6.04
CA ILE A 108 -23.11 11.72 4.94
C ILE A 108 -24.06 11.82 3.77
N ILE A 109 -24.68 10.71 3.36
CA ILE A 109 -25.59 10.67 2.21
C ILE A 109 -26.74 11.65 2.41
N ASN A 110 -27.33 11.68 3.61
CA ASN A 110 -28.40 12.62 3.93
C ASN A 110 -27.93 14.07 3.83
N ASN A 111 -26.80 14.41 4.47
CA ASN A 111 -26.25 15.77 4.48
C ASN A 111 -25.84 16.23 3.06
N TYR A 112 -25.19 15.35 2.29
CA TYR A 112 -24.76 15.61 0.92
C TYR A 112 -25.97 15.80 -0.01
N ASN A 113 -26.92 14.87 0.01
CA ASN A 113 -28.09 14.94 -0.88
C ASN A 113 -28.99 16.14 -0.57
N GLU A 114 -29.07 16.59 0.69
CA GLU A 114 -29.73 17.85 1.04
C GLU A 114 -29.07 19.05 0.34
N GLN A 115 -27.72 19.09 0.33
CA GLN A 115 -26.96 20.13 -0.37
C GLN A 115 -27.16 20.06 -1.88
N VAL A 116 -27.27 18.86 -2.47
CA VAL A 116 -27.61 18.67 -3.90
C VAL A 116 -28.99 19.27 -4.21
N ILE A 117 -29.99 18.98 -3.39
CA ILE A 117 -31.36 19.52 -3.57
C ILE A 117 -31.32 21.05 -3.47
N LYS A 118 -30.72 21.60 -2.42
CA LYS A 118 -30.61 23.05 -2.23
C LYS A 118 -29.87 23.72 -3.39
N TRP A 119 -28.79 23.10 -3.89
CA TRP A 119 -28.03 23.62 -5.02
C TRP A 119 -28.85 23.65 -6.30
N SER A 120 -29.60 22.58 -6.59
CA SER A 120 -30.45 22.52 -7.80
C SER A 120 -31.58 23.53 -7.79
N ARG A 121 -32.06 23.94 -6.61
CA ARG A 121 -33.16 24.91 -6.42
C ARG A 121 -32.70 26.35 -6.16
N ARG A 122 -31.39 26.62 -6.27
CA ARG A 122 -30.88 27.97 -5.99
C ARG A 122 -31.39 28.97 -7.03
N ASN A 123 -31.80 30.14 -6.56
CA ASN A 123 -32.28 31.23 -7.42
C ASN A 123 -31.12 32.00 -8.08
N ASP A 124 -29.96 32.05 -7.42
CA ASP A 124 -28.76 32.74 -7.90
C ASP A 124 -27.77 31.75 -8.52
N SER A 125 -27.60 31.81 -9.83
CA SER A 125 -26.66 30.96 -10.58
C SER A 125 -25.20 31.41 -10.47
N SER A 126 -24.95 32.62 -9.96
CA SER A 126 -23.61 33.21 -9.82
C SER A 126 -22.88 32.77 -8.55
N ILE A 127 -23.60 32.25 -7.55
CA ILE A 127 -23.01 31.79 -6.29
C ILE A 127 -21.97 30.70 -6.53
N LYS A 128 -20.80 30.84 -5.91
CA LYS A 128 -19.74 29.82 -5.98
C LYS A 128 -20.05 28.70 -5.00
N ILE A 129 -19.62 27.48 -5.35
CA ILE A 129 -19.90 26.29 -4.53
C ILE A 129 -19.32 26.41 -3.13
N ASP A 130 -18.12 26.99 -2.99
CA ASP A 130 -17.44 27.11 -1.71
C ASP A 130 -18.10 28.13 -0.78
N ASP A 131 -18.87 29.07 -1.33
CA ASP A 131 -19.66 30.03 -0.56
C ASP A 131 -21.05 29.49 -0.21
N PHE A 132 -21.47 28.39 -0.85
CA PHE A 132 -22.78 27.78 -0.70
C PHE A 132 -22.79 26.61 0.30
N ILE A 133 -21.77 25.75 0.23
CA ILE A 133 -21.71 24.53 1.05
C ILE A 133 -21.35 24.82 2.50
N ILE A 134 -21.79 23.94 3.40
CA ILE A 134 -21.46 24.01 4.81
C ILE A 134 -20.20 23.20 5.09
N TYR A 135 -19.18 23.85 5.65
CA TYR A 135 -17.96 23.18 6.12
C TYR A 135 -18.11 22.83 7.60
N ASP A 136 -18.61 21.61 7.84
CA ASP A 136 -18.72 21.02 9.17
C ASP A 136 -18.23 19.57 9.12
N ASP A 137 -17.02 19.35 9.63
CA ASP A 137 -16.34 18.04 9.63
C ASP A 137 -17.09 17.00 10.49
N THR A 138 -18.07 17.40 11.31
CA THR A 138 -18.96 16.49 12.05
C THR A 138 -20.14 16.00 11.20
N GLN A 139 -20.38 16.60 10.04
CA GLN A 139 -21.45 16.26 9.11
C GLN A 139 -20.95 15.54 7.87
N LEU A 140 -19.91 16.08 7.22
CA LEU A 140 -19.24 15.44 6.08
C LEU A 140 -17.89 16.13 5.79
N SER A 141 -16.95 15.39 5.22
CA SER A 141 -15.70 15.96 4.71
C SER A 141 -15.76 16.18 3.19
N TRP A 142 -15.68 17.45 2.78
CA TRP A 142 -15.71 17.85 1.36
C TRP A 142 -14.38 17.57 0.65
N SER A 143 -14.47 17.06 -0.56
CA SER A 143 -13.33 16.94 -1.48
C SER A 143 -13.65 17.62 -2.81
N ARG A 144 -12.65 17.73 -3.69
CA ARG A 144 -12.82 18.38 -5.00
C ARG A 144 -13.88 17.66 -5.83
N ASP A 145 -13.81 16.34 -5.95
CA ASP A 145 -14.75 15.60 -6.81
C ASP A 145 -16.16 15.53 -6.22
N LEU A 146 -16.30 15.43 -4.89
CA LEU A 146 -17.62 15.47 -4.25
C LEU A 146 -18.36 16.79 -4.54
N LYS A 147 -17.63 17.93 -4.54
CA LYS A 147 -18.19 19.24 -4.92
C LYS A 147 -18.59 19.29 -6.40
N LEU A 148 -17.81 18.64 -7.28
CA LEU A 148 -18.13 18.58 -8.71
C LEU A 148 -19.36 17.72 -8.99
N ASP A 149 -19.52 16.60 -8.30
CA ASP A 149 -20.69 15.76 -8.43
C ASP A 149 -21.96 16.41 -7.87
N LEU A 150 -21.84 17.18 -6.77
CA LEU A 150 -22.92 18.04 -6.31
C LEU A 150 -23.33 19.05 -7.38
N LYS A 151 -22.35 19.74 -8.00
CA LYS A 151 -22.63 20.70 -9.08
C LYS A 151 -23.37 20.08 -10.26
N ARG A 152 -23.10 18.80 -10.53
CA ARG A 152 -23.74 18.00 -11.59
C ARG A 152 -25.10 17.44 -11.19
N GLY A 153 -25.54 17.64 -9.94
CA GLY A 153 -26.82 17.13 -9.46
C GLY A 153 -26.82 15.62 -9.19
N LYS A 154 -25.65 15.00 -8.98
CA LYS A 154 -25.57 13.57 -8.70
C LYS A 154 -25.88 13.29 -7.23
N PHE A 155 -26.80 12.38 -6.99
CA PHE A 155 -27.15 11.89 -5.66
C PHE A 155 -26.26 10.73 -5.25
N ALA A 156 -25.86 10.70 -3.98
CA ALA A 156 -25.21 9.55 -3.37
C ALA A 156 -26.28 8.55 -2.90
N GLU A 157 -26.00 7.26 -3.03
CA GLU A 157 -26.94 6.18 -2.70
C GLU A 157 -26.27 5.13 -1.81
N PHE A 158 -26.97 4.76 -0.75
CA PHE A 158 -26.53 3.71 0.15
C PHE A 158 -26.86 2.34 -0.45
N SER A 159 -25.89 1.43 -0.36
CA SER A 159 -26.12 0.03 -0.69
C SER A 159 -25.18 -0.84 0.12
N GLU A 160 -25.72 -1.91 0.72
CA GLU A 160 -24.96 -2.85 1.55
C GLU A 160 -23.83 -3.52 0.76
N VAL A 161 -23.98 -3.73 -0.55
CA VAL A 161 -22.92 -4.33 -1.39
C VAL A 161 -21.71 -3.41 -1.58
N LYS A 162 -21.82 -2.12 -1.23
CA LYS A 162 -20.70 -1.17 -1.24
C LYS A 162 -19.89 -1.21 0.06
N LEU A 163 -20.37 -1.88 1.10
CA LEU A 163 -19.60 -2.14 2.31
C LEU A 163 -18.66 -3.33 2.06
N ARG A 164 -17.41 -3.04 1.70
CA ARG A 164 -16.42 -4.01 1.26
C ARG A 164 -15.31 -4.18 2.30
N HIS A 165 -14.67 -5.34 2.30
CA HIS A 165 -13.46 -5.51 3.08
C HIS A 165 -12.28 -4.84 2.39
N SER A 166 -11.45 -4.14 3.16
CA SER A 166 -10.33 -3.39 2.64
C SER A 166 -9.12 -3.49 3.56
N LEU A 167 -7.93 -3.51 2.95
CA LEU A 167 -6.67 -3.33 3.67
C LEU A 167 -6.33 -1.85 3.70
N TYR A 168 -6.67 -1.19 4.82
CA TYR A 168 -6.35 0.22 5.03
C TYR A 168 -4.83 0.43 5.15
N ARG A 169 -4.15 -0.51 5.81
CA ARG A 169 -2.69 -0.60 5.92
C ARG A 169 -2.29 -2.06 5.81
N PRO A 170 -0.98 -2.38 5.64
CA PRO A 170 -0.53 -3.76 5.64
C PRO A 170 -1.06 -4.53 6.87
N PHE A 171 -1.65 -5.69 6.63
CA PHE A 171 -2.26 -6.57 7.65
C PHE A 171 -3.31 -5.91 8.55
N THR A 172 -3.95 -4.84 8.07
CA THR A 172 -5.01 -4.12 8.79
C THR A 172 -6.30 -4.18 7.98
N CYS A 173 -7.10 -5.21 8.24
CA CYS A 173 -8.40 -5.38 7.61
C CYS A 173 -9.46 -4.54 8.32
N SER A 174 -10.16 -3.70 7.55
CA SER A 174 -11.30 -2.89 7.99
C SER A 174 -12.39 -2.90 6.92
N PHE A 175 -13.53 -2.26 7.19
CA PHE A 175 -14.57 -2.04 6.19
C PHE A 175 -14.34 -0.70 5.48
N LEU A 176 -14.59 -0.69 4.16
CA LEU A 176 -14.62 0.47 3.28
C LEU A 176 -16.01 0.62 2.69
N PHE A 177 -16.54 1.84 2.62
CA PHE A 177 -17.66 2.14 1.73
C PHE A 177 -17.13 2.51 0.33
N PHE A 178 -17.15 1.54 -0.56
CA PHE A 178 -16.57 1.61 -1.90
C PHE A 178 -17.59 2.20 -2.89
N ASP A 179 -17.47 3.49 -3.17
CA ASP A 179 -18.46 4.26 -3.93
C ASP A 179 -17.82 5.38 -4.77
N ARG A 180 -18.30 5.57 -6.00
CA ARG A 180 -17.75 6.55 -6.94
C ARG A 180 -18.02 8.01 -6.60
N ILE A 181 -19.01 8.29 -5.75
CA ILE A 181 -19.35 9.65 -5.32
C ILE A 181 -18.67 9.94 -3.98
N LEU A 182 -18.74 9.00 -3.04
CA LEU A 182 -18.18 9.15 -1.69
C LEU A 182 -16.70 8.76 -1.57
N ASN A 183 -16.03 8.36 -2.64
CA ASN A 183 -14.57 8.28 -2.70
C ASN A 183 -14.05 9.28 -3.74
N GLU A 184 -12.94 9.95 -3.46
CA GLU A 184 -12.31 10.87 -4.43
C GLU A 184 -11.89 10.11 -5.70
N GLU A 185 -11.26 8.95 -5.55
CA GLU A 185 -10.87 8.11 -6.68
C GLU A 185 -10.94 6.62 -6.33
N VAL A 186 -11.78 5.87 -7.06
CA VAL A 186 -11.79 4.39 -7.02
C VAL A 186 -10.81 3.76 -8.03
N TYR A 187 -10.24 4.59 -8.91
CA TYR A 187 -9.33 4.20 -10.00
C TYR A 187 -9.87 3.01 -10.81
N VAL A 188 -9.09 1.93 -10.89
CA VAL A 188 -9.37 0.73 -11.69
C VAL A 188 -10.00 -0.40 -10.87
N PHE A 189 -10.22 -0.19 -9.56
CA PHE A 189 -10.75 -1.25 -8.69
C PHE A 189 -12.14 -1.79 -9.08
N PRO A 190 -13.04 -1.02 -9.71
CA PRO A 190 -14.28 -1.57 -10.27
C PRO A 190 -14.05 -2.65 -11.34
N SER A 191 -12.86 -2.72 -11.95
CA SER A 191 -12.48 -3.77 -12.92
C SER A 191 -11.49 -4.80 -12.35
N ILE A 192 -11.15 -4.70 -11.05
CA ILE A 192 -10.26 -5.64 -10.34
C ILE A 192 -11.06 -6.46 -9.33
N PHE A 193 -11.88 -5.78 -8.53
CA PHE A 193 -12.76 -6.35 -7.52
C PHE A 193 -14.18 -5.76 -7.68
N PRO A 194 -14.87 -5.96 -8.82
CA PRO A 194 -16.23 -5.44 -9.03
C PRO A 194 -17.20 -5.91 -7.94
N THR A 195 -17.16 -7.19 -7.57
CA THR A 195 -18.09 -7.80 -6.62
C THR A 195 -17.35 -8.54 -5.49
N PRO A 196 -18.01 -8.80 -4.34
CA PRO A 196 -17.41 -9.58 -3.26
C PRO A 196 -16.89 -10.96 -3.72
N GLU A 197 -17.57 -11.62 -4.64
CA GLU A 197 -17.18 -12.94 -5.16
C GLU A 197 -15.81 -12.89 -5.86
N THR A 198 -15.53 -11.81 -6.58
CA THR A 198 -14.24 -11.63 -7.26
C THR A 198 -13.08 -11.37 -6.30
N GLU A 199 -13.34 -10.95 -5.05
CA GLU A 199 -12.32 -10.79 -4.00
C GLU A 199 -11.75 -12.14 -3.54
N GLU A 200 -12.54 -13.22 -3.61
CA GLU A 200 -12.10 -14.56 -3.23
C GLU A 200 -11.24 -15.22 -4.32
N GLU A 201 -11.35 -14.76 -5.57
CA GLU A 201 -10.64 -15.35 -6.72
C GLU A 201 -9.37 -14.60 -7.10
N ASN A 202 -9.37 -13.27 -6.98
CA ASN A 202 -8.34 -12.42 -7.57
C ASN A 202 -7.26 -12.03 -6.56
N GLN A 203 -6.04 -11.90 -7.05
CA GLN A 203 -4.87 -11.49 -6.26
C GLN A 203 -4.21 -10.27 -6.89
N VAL A 204 -3.70 -9.39 -6.04
CA VAL A 204 -3.11 -8.11 -6.46
C VAL A 204 -1.76 -7.95 -5.77
N ILE A 205 -0.69 -7.72 -6.54
CA ILE A 205 0.56 -7.25 -5.99
C ILE A 205 0.40 -5.75 -5.68
N TRP A 206 0.30 -5.41 -4.41
CA TRP A 206 0.26 -4.04 -3.89
C TRP A 206 1.66 -3.58 -3.53
N LEU A 207 2.12 -2.52 -4.19
CA LEU A 207 3.44 -1.93 -4.02
C LEU A 207 3.34 -0.56 -3.36
N LYS A 208 4.28 -0.25 -2.47
CA LYS A 208 4.71 1.12 -2.22
C LYS A 208 5.97 1.38 -3.03
N VAL A 209 5.86 2.29 -3.99
CA VAL A 209 6.99 2.89 -4.71
C VAL A 209 7.17 4.35 -4.27
N GLY A 210 8.26 4.99 -4.68
CA GLY A 210 8.54 6.38 -4.35
C GLY A 210 9.61 6.55 -3.28
N SER A 211 9.89 7.80 -2.92
CA SER A 211 11.02 8.17 -2.07
C SER A 211 10.69 8.31 -0.59
N GLU A 212 9.39 8.43 -0.27
CA GLU A 212 8.91 8.90 1.03
C GLU A 212 8.83 7.78 2.06
N ILE A 213 8.54 6.56 1.61
CA ILE A 213 8.51 5.34 2.41
C ILE A 213 9.30 4.28 1.65
N PRO A 214 10.15 3.47 2.32
CA PRO A 214 10.90 2.41 1.68
C PRO A 214 10.00 1.49 0.86
N PHE A 215 10.54 1.01 -0.26
CA PHE A 215 9.86 0.11 -1.16
C PHE A 215 9.38 -1.16 -0.42
N PHE A 216 8.14 -1.55 -0.67
CA PHE A 216 7.66 -2.87 -0.27
C PHE A 216 6.57 -3.40 -1.22
N PRO A 217 6.53 -4.72 -1.43
CA PRO A 217 5.43 -5.45 -2.05
C PRO A 217 4.60 -6.25 -1.02
N LEU A 218 3.30 -6.34 -1.23
CA LEU A 218 2.38 -7.21 -0.49
C LEU A 218 1.32 -7.76 -1.46
N VAL A 219 1.14 -9.08 -1.53
CA VAL A 219 0.00 -9.64 -2.27
C VAL A 219 -1.24 -9.57 -1.39
N VAL A 220 -2.34 -9.13 -1.98
CA VAL A 220 -3.62 -8.93 -1.31
C VAL A 220 -4.77 -9.48 -2.17
N ASN A 221 -5.85 -9.91 -1.53
CA ASN A 221 -7.11 -10.32 -2.16
C ASN A 221 -8.28 -9.41 -1.72
N ARG A 222 -7.97 -8.19 -1.27
CA ARG A 222 -8.94 -7.19 -0.81
C ARG A 222 -8.59 -5.84 -1.42
N ILE A 223 -9.53 -4.91 -1.43
CA ILE A 223 -9.30 -3.54 -1.92
C ILE A 223 -8.25 -2.86 -1.01
N PRO A 224 -7.07 -2.46 -1.51
CA PRO A 224 -6.09 -1.70 -0.75
C PRO A 224 -6.35 -0.20 -0.80
N ASP A 225 -5.98 0.49 0.27
CA ASP A 225 -5.90 1.96 0.31
C ASP A 225 -4.76 2.53 -0.57
N LEU A 226 -4.82 3.83 -0.85
CA LEU A 226 -3.82 4.59 -1.58
C LEU A 226 -2.43 4.67 -0.90
N LEU A 227 -2.32 4.30 0.37
CA LEU A 227 -1.17 4.50 1.26
C LEU A 227 -0.88 5.99 1.53
N PRO A 228 -0.29 6.31 2.69
CA PRO A 228 0.14 7.69 2.97
C PRO A 228 1.25 8.11 2.01
N GLN A 229 1.28 9.41 1.69
CA GLN A 229 2.34 10.04 0.89
C GLN A 229 2.43 9.46 -0.55
N GLY A 230 1.34 8.89 -1.06
CA GLY A 230 1.23 8.40 -2.44
C GLY A 230 2.08 7.17 -2.71
N GLY A 231 2.32 6.88 -3.99
CA GLY A 231 3.17 5.75 -4.40
C GLY A 231 2.57 4.35 -4.24
N SER A 232 1.29 4.21 -3.85
CA SER A 232 0.60 2.93 -4.00
C SER A 232 0.41 2.59 -5.48
N GLN A 233 0.81 1.37 -5.86
CA GLN A 233 0.55 0.77 -7.16
C GLN A 233 0.06 -0.66 -6.99
N CYS A 234 -0.89 -1.08 -7.80
CA CYS A 234 -1.63 -2.32 -7.66
C CYS A 234 -1.64 -3.04 -9.01
N PHE A 235 -1.11 -4.26 -9.04
CA PHE A 235 -0.97 -5.10 -10.23
C PHE A 235 -1.82 -6.37 -10.05
N PRO A 236 -3.05 -6.39 -10.59
CA PRO A 236 -3.97 -7.50 -10.39
C PRO A 236 -3.63 -8.67 -11.33
N PHE A 237 -3.88 -9.90 -10.89
CA PHE A 237 -3.75 -11.08 -11.75
C PHE A 237 -4.92 -11.18 -12.74
N TYR A 238 -6.15 -11.00 -12.25
CA TYR A 238 -7.35 -10.95 -13.08
C TYR A 238 -7.90 -9.54 -13.22
N THR A 239 -8.62 -9.32 -14.33
CA THR A 239 -9.47 -8.16 -14.55
C THR A 239 -10.85 -8.63 -15.04
N TYR A 240 -11.86 -7.82 -14.78
CA TYR A 240 -13.27 -8.14 -14.99
C TYR A 240 -13.98 -6.97 -15.66
N ASP A 241 -15.13 -7.23 -16.28
CA ASP A 241 -16.09 -6.17 -16.55
C ASP A 241 -16.70 -5.72 -15.20
N GLU A 242 -17.23 -4.49 -15.13
CA GLU A 242 -17.65 -3.92 -13.82
C GLU A 242 -18.84 -4.67 -13.18
N ASP A 243 -19.52 -5.53 -13.93
CA ASP A 243 -20.57 -6.43 -13.43
C ASP A 243 -20.03 -7.76 -12.87
N GLY A 244 -18.70 -7.94 -12.84
CA GLY A 244 -18.05 -9.18 -12.38
C GLY A 244 -17.89 -10.25 -13.47
N THR A 245 -18.38 -10.01 -14.69
CA THR A 245 -18.27 -10.97 -15.78
C THR A 245 -16.94 -10.83 -16.54
N ASN A 246 -16.75 -11.73 -17.52
CA ASN A 246 -15.68 -11.63 -18.50
C ASN A 246 -14.27 -11.56 -17.84
N ARG A 247 -14.02 -12.48 -16.90
CA ARG A 247 -12.73 -12.60 -16.21
C ARG A 247 -11.60 -12.85 -17.23
N ARG A 248 -10.54 -12.04 -17.14
CA ARG A 248 -9.35 -12.12 -18.01
C ARG A 248 -8.08 -12.08 -17.20
N GLU A 249 -7.11 -12.90 -17.58
CA GLU A 249 -5.74 -12.78 -17.08
C GLU A 249 -5.13 -11.45 -17.54
N ASN A 250 -4.40 -10.80 -16.65
CA ASN A 250 -3.85 -9.48 -16.87
C ASN A 250 -2.34 -9.46 -17.17
N ILE A 251 -1.67 -10.61 -16.94
CA ILE A 251 -0.32 -10.82 -17.47
C ILE A 251 -0.41 -11.00 -18.99
N THR A 252 0.41 -10.26 -19.71
CA THR A 252 0.40 -10.24 -21.17
C THR A 252 0.89 -11.56 -21.75
N ASP A 253 0.32 -11.95 -22.90
CA ASP A 253 0.78 -13.15 -23.62
C ASP A 253 2.22 -12.97 -24.11
N TRP A 254 2.62 -11.74 -24.46
CA TRP A 254 4.02 -11.41 -24.76
C TRP A 254 4.95 -11.75 -23.59
N ALA A 255 4.62 -11.35 -22.35
CA ALA A 255 5.46 -11.66 -21.19
C ALA A 255 5.54 -13.18 -20.96
N LEU A 256 4.43 -13.90 -21.12
CA LEU A 256 4.41 -15.36 -21.06
C LEU A 256 5.36 -15.99 -22.08
N GLU A 257 5.32 -15.54 -23.33
CA GLU A 257 6.23 -16.01 -24.38
C GLU A 257 7.69 -15.68 -24.08
N GLN A 258 8.00 -14.50 -23.54
CA GLN A 258 9.38 -14.16 -23.16
C GLN A 258 9.94 -15.14 -22.12
N TYR A 259 9.16 -15.49 -21.10
CA TYR A 259 9.59 -16.44 -20.07
C TYR A 259 9.74 -17.85 -20.61
N ARG A 260 8.76 -18.35 -21.36
CA ARG A 260 8.84 -19.68 -21.99
C ARG A 260 10.03 -19.80 -22.93
N ASN A 261 10.30 -18.77 -23.72
CA ASN A 261 11.45 -18.74 -24.62
C ASN A 261 12.78 -18.59 -23.87
N HIS A 262 12.85 -17.78 -22.80
CA HIS A 262 14.08 -17.63 -22.03
C HIS A 262 14.46 -18.94 -21.33
N TYR A 263 13.50 -19.58 -20.65
CA TYR A 263 13.74 -20.80 -19.88
C TYR A 263 13.58 -22.10 -20.67
N GLN A 264 13.18 -22.01 -21.95
CA GLN A 264 12.90 -23.15 -22.82
C GLN A 264 11.90 -24.14 -22.21
N ASP A 265 10.88 -23.59 -21.53
CA ASP A 265 9.88 -24.35 -20.79
C ASP A 265 8.47 -23.86 -21.12
N THR A 266 7.72 -24.66 -21.88
CA THR A 266 6.35 -24.33 -22.30
C THR A 266 5.31 -24.55 -21.20
N THR A 267 5.68 -25.20 -20.09
CA THR A 267 4.78 -25.46 -18.96
C THR A 267 4.59 -24.25 -18.05
N ILE A 268 5.50 -23.27 -18.11
CA ILE A 268 5.38 -22.01 -17.38
C ILE A 268 4.02 -21.36 -17.67
N THR A 269 3.29 -21.03 -16.62
CA THR A 269 1.99 -20.34 -16.68
C THR A 269 2.12 -18.88 -16.26
N LYS A 270 1.09 -18.08 -16.51
CA LYS A 270 1.04 -16.70 -16.02
C LYS A 270 1.02 -16.63 -14.49
N TRP A 271 0.40 -17.60 -13.81
CA TRP A 271 0.45 -17.68 -12.35
C TRP A 271 1.87 -17.88 -11.85
N ASP A 272 2.67 -18.72 -12.51
CA ASP A 272 4.07 -18.89 -12.15
C ASP A 272 4.85 -17.59 -12.32
N ILE A 273 4.58 -16.82 -13.38
CA ILE A 273 5.20 -15.50 -13.61
C ILE A 273 4.77 -14.48 -12.55
N PHE A 274 3.51 -14.49 -12.12
CA PHE A 274 3.01 -13.64 -11.04
C PHE A 274 3.75 -13.91 -9.73
N TYR A 275 3.89 -15.18 -9.36
CA TYR A 275 4.60 -15.58 -8.16
C TYR A 275 6.11 -15.36 -8.26
N TYR A 276 6.72 -15.70 -9.39
CA TYR A 276 8.11 -15.38 -9.69
C TYR A 276 8.39 -13.87 -9.52
N THR A 277 7.51 -13.03 -10.06
CA THR A 277 7.60 -11.57 -9.89
C THR A 277 7.56 -11.22 -8.40
N TYR A 278 6.64 -11.82 -7.65
CA TYR A 278 6.48 -11.52 -6.23
C TYR A 278 7.71 -11.90 -5.39
N SER A 279 8.39 -13.02 -5.69
CA SER A 279 9.62 -13.40 -5.00
C SER A 279 10.81 -12.54 -5.38
N VAL A 280 10.98 -12.16 -6.65
CA VAL A 280 12.03 -11.22 -7.06
C VAL A 280 11.88 -9.87 -6.36
N LEU A 281 10.65 -9.36 -6.23
CA LEU A 281 10.37 -8.14 -5.46
C LEU A 281 10.66 -8.29 -3.96
N HIS A 282 10.86 -9.52 -3.45
CA HIS A 282 11.33 -9.82 -2.10
C HIS A 282 12.83 -10.03 -1.97
N HIS A 283 13.54 -10.24 -3.08
CA HIS A 283 14.95 -10.58 -3.05
C HIS A 283 15.79 -9.44 -2.44
N PRO A 284 16.63 -9.70 -1.42
CA PRO A 284 17.41 -8.67 -0.74
C PRO A 284 18.34 -7.94 -1.72
N ASP A 285 19.10 -8.67 -2.54
CA ASP A 285 20.06 -8.06 -3.47
C ASP A 285 19.37 -7.19 -4.54
N TYR A 286 18.16 -7.57 -4.96
CA TYR A 286 17.36 -6.74 -5.87
C TYR A 286 16.97 -5.42 -5.21
N ARG A 287 16.44 -5.49 -3.97
CA ARG A 287 15.99 -4.32 -3.23
C ARG A 287 17.14 -3.39 -2.87
N GLU A 288 18.28 -3.94 -2.49
CA GLU A 288 19.47 -3.18 -2.11
C GLU A 288 20.11 -2.52 -3.34
N ARG A 289 20.44 -3.30 -4.37
CA ARG A 289 21.08 -2.78 -5.58
C ARG A 289 20.21 -1.73 -6.27
N TYR A 290 18.93 -2.02 -6.49
CA TYR A 290 18.05 -1.12 -7.24
C TYR A 290 17.26 -0.14 -6.36
N ALA A 291 17.66 0.06 -5.11
CA ALA A 291 16.97 0.94 -4.15
C ALA A 291 16.72 2.35 -4.71
N ALA A 292 17.71 2.92 -5.41
CA ALA A 292 17.58 4.25 -5.99
C ALA A 292 16.65 4.27 -7.22
N ASN A 293 16.71 3.25 -8.08
CA ASN A 293 15.78 3.09 -9.21
C ASN A 293 14.32 2.97 -8.73
N LEU A 294 14.07 2.09 -7.76
CA LEU A 294 12.72 1.80 -7.20
C LEU A 294 12.06 3.01 -6.52
N LYS A 295 12.84 4.04 -6.15
CA LYS A 295 12.31 5.32 -5.64
C LYS A 295 11.70 6.20 -6.74
N ARG A 296 11.99 5.95 -8.02
CA ARG A 296 11.68 6.88 -9.12
C ARG A 296 10.84 6.26 -10.23
N GLU A 297 10.97 4.98 -10.46
CA GLU A 297 10.21 4.26 -11.50
C GLU A 297 9.60 2.97 -10.97
N LEU A 298 8.67 2.40 -11.74
CA LEU A 298 8.08 1.10 -11.41
C LEU A 298 9.16 0.00 -11.44
N PRO A 299 9.01 -1.07 -10.63
CA PRO A 299 9.94 -2.19 -10.69
C PRO A 299 10.06 -2.78 -12.09
N ARG A 300 11.26 -3.23 -12.40
CA ARG A 300 11.57 -4.02 -13.58
C ARG A 300 12.17 -5.34 -13.12
N ILE A 301 11.71 -6.45 -13.71
CA ILE A 301 12.00 -7.79 -13.23
C ILE A 301 13.03 -8.45 -14.14
N PRO A 302 14.20 -8.85 -13.62
CA PRO A 302 15.19 -9.65 -14.35
C PRO A 302 14.72 -11.08 -14.56
N PHE A 303 15.41 -11.79 -15.46
CA PHE A 303 15.38 -13.24 -15.51
C PHE A 303 16.43 -13.81 -14.55
N ALA A 304 16.00 -14.53 -13.53
CA ALA A 304 16.85 -15.25 -12.60
C ALA A 304 17.46 -16.47 -13.32
N PRO A 305 18.61 -16.99 -12.85
CA PRO A 305 19.20 -18.21 -13.40
C PRO A 305 18.24 -19.40 -13.41
N GLU A 306 17.41 -19.54 -12.37
CA GLU A 306 16.42 -20.60 -12.24
C GLU A 306 15.01 -20.01 -12.04
N PHE A 307 14.04 -20.41 -12.85
CA PHE A 307 12.68 -19.89 -12.76
C PHE A 307 11.86 -20.50 -11.61
N HIS A 308 11.80 -21.84 -11.57
CA HIS A 308 10.89 -22.58 -10.70
C HIS A 308 11.11 -22.34 -9.21
N PRO A 309 12.34 -22.28 -8.68
CA PRO A 309 12.56 -21.96 -7.26
C PRO A 309 11.95 -20.61 -6.85
N PHE A 310 12.08 -19.59 -7.71
CA PHE A 310 11.49 -18.27 -7.48
C PHE A 310 9.96 -18.30 -7.57
N ALA A 311 9.39 -19.02 -8.54
CA ALA A 311 7.94 -19.17 -8.65
C ALA A 311 7.35 -19.90 -7.42
N ILE A 312 8.00 -20.97 -6.95
CA ILE A 312 7.59 -21.73 -5.76
C ILE A 312 7.65 -20.85 -4.50
N ALA A 313 8.78 -20.18 -4.27
CA ALA A 313 8.94 -19.28 -3.12
C ALA A 313 7.92 -18.14 -3.15
N GLY A 314 7.68 -17.56 -4.33
CA GLY A 314 6.68 -16.51 -4.52
C GLY A 314 5.27 -16.96 -4.21
N LYS A 315 4.92 -18.20 -4.57
CA LYS A 315 3.62 -18.78 -4.26
C LYS A 315 3.45 -18.98 -2.75
N GLN A 316 4.45 -19.53 -2.08
CA GLN A 316 4.45 -19.70 -0.62
C GLN A 316 4.30 -18.34 0.10
N LEU A 317 5.04 -17.32 -0.35
CA LEU A 317 4.90 -15.96 0.19
C LEU A 317 3.48 -15.42 0.00
N ALA A 318 2.91 -15.54 -1.20
CA ALA A 318 1.56 -15.07 -1.49
C ALA A 318 0.50 -15.79 -0.63
N GLU A 319 0.61 -17.11 -0.49
CA GLU A 319 -0.29 -17.93 0.33
C GLU A 319 -0.28 -17.48 1.81
N ILE A 320 0.89 -17.27 2.39
CA ILE A 320 1.04 -16.82 3.78
C ILE A 320 0.50 -15.40 3.97
N HIS A 321 0.77 -14.49 3.02
CA HIS A 321 0.38 -13.09 3.12
C HIS A 321 -1.12 -12.86 2.90
N ILE A 322 -1.76 -13.58 1.98
CA ILE A 322 -3.21 -13.54 1.79
C ILE A 322 -3.92 -14.11 3.02
N ASN A 323 -3.41 -15.22 3.55
CA ASN A 323 -4.00 -15.94 4.67
C ASN A 323 -3.35 -15.57 6.01
N TYR A 324 -2.92 -14.32 6.19
CA TYR A 324 -2.21 -13.88 7.40
C TYR A 324 -3.05 -14.08 8.67
N GLU A 325 -4.37 -13.90 8.59
CA GLU A 325 -5.34 -14.12 9.70
C GLU A 325 -5.66 -15.61 9.95
N LYS A 326 -5.10 -16.52 9.15
CA LYS A 326 -5.33 -17.97 9.23
C LYS A 326 -4.05 -18.77 9.45
N GLN A 327 -2.91 -18.10 9.65
CA GLN A 327 -1.66 -18.79 9.93
C GLN A 327 -1.72 -19.50 11.30
N PRO A 328 -0.88 -20.53 11.51
CA PRO A 328 -0.68 -21.09 12.83
C PRO A 328 -0.23 -20.01 13.84
N GLU A 329 -0.79 -20.05 15.04
CA GLU A 329 -0.40 -19.12 16.10
C GLU A 329 1.02 -19.42 16.60
N TYR A 330 1.90 -18.41 16.57
CA TYR A 330 3.18 -18.51 17.26
C TYR A 330 2.97 -18.58 18.77
N ARG A 331 3.73 -19.45 19.45
CA ARG A 331 3.60 -19.67 20.89
C ARG A 331 4.27 -18.56 21.71
N LEU A 332 3.56 -17.45 21.87
CA LEU A 332 3.92 -16.39 22.82
C LEU A 332 3.50 -16.76 24.25
N LYS A 333 4.27 -16.33 25.24
CA LYS A 333 3.92 -16.50 26.66
C LYS A 333 2.99 -15.36 27.10
N HIS A 334 1.87 -15.72 27.73
CA HIS A 334 0.94 -14.77 28.32
C HIS A 334 1.36 -14.48 29.76
N LEU A 335 1.62 -13.21 30.07
CA LEU A 335 1.80 -12.71 31.42
C LEU A 335 0.54 -11.94 31.79
N GLU A 336 -0.33 -12.58 32.57
CA GLU A 336 -1.60 -12.03 33.02
C GLU A 336 -1.46 -11.41 34.41
N ASN A 337 -2.03 -10.22 34.59
CA ASN A 337 -2.17 -9.58 35.88
C ASN A 337 -3.37 -10.17 36.63
N LYS A 338 -3.08 -11.03 37.62
CA LYS A 338 -4.09 -11.77 38.40
C LYS A 338 -4.99 -10.87 39.26
N ASP A 339 -4.61 -9.62 39.48
CA ASP A 339 -5.39 -8.65 40.26
C ASP A 339 -6.48 -7.97 39.41
N LEU A 340 -6.50 -8.21 38.10
CA LEU A 340 -7.48 -7.64 37.15
C LEU A 340 -8.40 -8.72 36.59
N PRO A 341 -9.65 -8.36 36.21
CA PRO A 341 -10.51 -9.26 35.46
C PRO A 341 -9.89 -9.57 34.10
N ILE A 342 -10.31 -10.70 33.53
CA ILE A 342 -9.97 -11.05 32.14
C ILE A 342 -10.48 -9.93 31.23
N ASP A 343 -9.58 -9.38 30.42
CA ASP A 343 -9.88 -8.30 29.50
C ASP A 343 -9.11 -8.50 28.19
N TRP A 344 -9.84 -8.83 27.13
CA TRP A 344 -9.30 -8.98 25.78
C TRP A 344 -9.37 -7.70 24.95
N ARG A 345 -9.93 -6.62 25.50
CA ARG A 345 -10.06 -5.35 24.81
C ARG A 345 -8.71 -4.66 24.69
N VAL A 346 -8.39 -4.21 23.49
CA VAL A 346 -7.26 -3.32 23.25
C VAL A 346 -7.71 -1.86 23.28
N GLU A 347 -7.03 -1.03 24.07
CA GLU A 347 -7.11 0.42 23.93
C GLU A 347 -5.94 0.91 23.09
N LYS A 348 -4.71 0.60 23.51
CA LYS A 348 -3.50 0.92 22.74
C LYS A 348 -2.30 0.10 23.20
N MET A 349 -1.81 -0.79 22.34
CA MET A 349 -0.63 -1.62 22.62
C MET A 349 0.66 -0.80 22.77
N ARG A 350 1.65 -1.35 23.47
CA ARG A 350 3.03 -0.82 23.53
C ARG A 350 4.06 -1.93 23.38
N LEU A 351 4.97 -1.76 22.43
CA LEU A 351 6.15 -2.59 22.31
C LEU A 351 7.20 -2.17 23.36
N SER A 352 7.83 -3.13 24.03
CA SER A 352 8.95 -2.88 24.93
C SER A 352 10.16 -2.33 24.18
N LYS A 353 11.06 -1.62 24.88
CA LYS A 353 12.25 -0.99 24.26
C LYS A 353 13.19 -2.01 23.60
N ASP A 354 13.31 -3.19 24.19
CA ASP A 354 14.08 -4.33 23.69
C ASP A 354 13.31 -5.18 22.66
N LYS A 355 12.05 -4.82 22.37
CA LYS A 355 11.16 -5.48 21.40
C LYS A 355 10.85 -6.96 21.68
N THR A 356 11.00 -7.41 22.92
CA THR A 356 10.72 -8.81 23.30
C THR A 356 9.30 -9.01 23.84
N GLN A 357 8.57 -7.92 24.12
CA GLN A 357 7.26 -7.94 24.75
C GLN A 357 6.31 -6.89 24.17
N ILE A 358 5.01 -7.22 24.13
CA ILE A 358 3.93 -6.27 23.86
C ILE A 358 3.07 -6.19 25.10
N LYS A 359 3.03 -5.01 25.73
CA LYS A 359 1.97 -4.68 26.69
C LYS A 359 0.69 -4.50 25.88
N TYR A 360 -0.23 -5.46 25.98
CA TYR A 360 -1.47 -5.47 25.21
C TYR A 360 -2.48 -4.51 25.84
N ASN A 361 -2.75 -4.70 27.13
CA ASN A 361 -3.50 -3.80 28.00
C ASN A 361 -2.96 -3.93 29.45
N ASP A 362 -3.72 -3.53 30.47
CA ASP A 362 -3.29 -3.66 31.86
C ASP A 362 -3.41 -5.09 32.40
N PHE A 363 -4.28 -5.92 31.80
CA PHE A 363 -4.45 -7.33 32.13
C PHE A 363 -3.37 -8.21 31.49
N LEU A 364 -3.07 -8.04 30.20
CA LEU A 364 -2.24 -8.97 29.41
C LEU A 364 -0.96 -8.32 28.88
N THR A 365 0.16 -9.02 29.04
CA THR A 365 1.40 -8.78 28.31
C THR A 365 1.84 -10.05 27.58
N LEU A 366 2.10 -9.92 26.27
CA LEU A 366 2.61 -11.01 25.43
C LEU A 366 4.14 -10.94 25.39
N THR A 367 4.82 -12.05 25.67
CA THR A 367 6.30 -12.10 25.75
C THR A 367 6.89 -13.26 24.94
N GLY A 368 8.19 -13.16 24.67
CA GLY A 368 8.93 -14.18 23.91
C GLY A 368 8.87 -13.92 22.40
N ILE A 369 8.78 -12.66 21.99
CA ILE A 369 8.81 -12.26 20.58
C ILE A 369 10.24 -12.38 20.06
N PRO A 370 10.51 -13.21 19.03
CA PRO A 370 11.84 -13.32 18.45
C PRO A 370 12.25 -12.03 17.74
N PRO A 371 13.53 -11.61 17.81
CA PRO A 371 14.00 -10.40 17.13
C PRO A 371 13.86 -10.46 15.61
N GLU A 372 13.92 -11.66 15.00
CA GLU A 372 13.77 -11.90 13.57
C GLU A 372 12.41 -11.45 13.02
N VAL A 373 11.37 -11.39 13.86
CA VAL A 373 10.03 -10.91 13.48
C VAL A 373 10.10 -9.50 12.88
N PHE A 374 11.00 -8.65 13.38
CA PHE A 374 11.12 -7.27 12.93
C PHE A 374 11.90 -7.11 11.63
N ALA A 375 12.51 -8.17 11.09
CA ALA A 375 13.22 -8.13 9.82
C ALA A 375 12.26 -8.08 8.63
N TYR A 376 11.05 -8.63 8.75
CA TYR A 376 10.04 -8.48 7.70
C TYR A 376 9.40 -7.08 7.76
N ARG A 377 9.90 -6.18 6.89
CA ARG A 377 9.47 -4.78 6.82
C ARG A 377 8.61 -4.49 5.60
N LEU A 378 7.56 -3.73 5.86
CA LEU A 378 6.62 -3.18 4.88
C LEU A 378 6.72 -1.66 4.97
N GLY A 379 7.76 -1.13 4.33
CA GLY A 379 8.18 0.26 4.45
C GLY A 379 8.94 0.51 5.73
N ASN A 380 8.56 1.55 6.47
CA ASN A 380 9.24 1.94 7.71
C ASN A 380 8.87 1.08 8.93
N ARG A 381 7.93 0.14 8.80
CA ARG A 381 7.41 -0.67 9.91
C ARG A 381 7.56 -2.16 9.61
N SER A 382 7.80 -2.98 10.63
CA SER A 382 7.61 -4.42 10.49
C SER A 382 6.13 -4.78 10.34
N ALA A 383 5.83 -6.01 9.93
CA ALA A 383 4.46 -6.51 9.93
C ALA A 383 3.80 -6.39 11.33
N LEU A 384 4.55 -6.72 12.39
CA LEU A 384 4.08 -6.60 13.77
C LEU A 384 3.92 -5.13 14.21
N ASP A 385 4.82 -4.24 13.79
CA ASP A 385 4.70 -2.80 14.07
C ASP A 385 3.42 -2.22 13.47
N TRP A 386 2.95 -2.74 12.31
CA TRP A 386 1.67 -2.35 11.72
C TRP A 386 0.48 -2.77 12.60
N ILE A 387 0.48 -3.99 13.12
CA ILE A 387 -0.59 -4.45 14.03
C ILE A 387 -0.65 -3.56 15.28
N ILE A 388 0.50 -3.29 15.91
CA ILE A 388 0.59 -2.45 17.10
C ILE A 388 0.11 -1.02 16.83
N ASP A 389 0.40 -0.48 15.64
CA ASP A 389 0.05 0.88 15.26
C ASP A 389 -1.42 1.04 14.85
N GLN A 390 -2.02 0.03 14.24
CA GLN A 390 -3.35 0.16 13.63
C GLN A 390 -4.47 -0.38 14.52
N TYR A 391 -4.21 -1.42 15.32
CA TYR A 391 -5.19 -2.00 16.24
C TYR A 391 -5.16 -1.26 17.59
N GLN A 392 -5.60 -0.01 17.56
CA GLN A 392 -5.82 0.84 18.74
C GLN A 392 -7.14 1.60 18.59
N VAL A 393 -7.79 1.90 19.71
CA VAL A 393 -8.97 2.77 19.74
C VAL A 393 -8.51 4.20 19.43
N THR A 394 -9.12 4.81 18.42
CA THR A 394 -8.82 6.19 18.01
C THR A 394 -10.09 6.99 17.84
N THR A 395 -10.06 8.26 18.21
CA THR A 395 -11.15 9.21 17.97
C THR A 395 -10.60 10.39 17.21
N ASP A 396 -11.17 10.67 16.04
CA ASP A 396 -10.81 11.87 15.28
C ASP A 396 -11.40 13.11 15.96
N LYS A 397 -10.56 14.11 16.21
CA LYS A 397 -10.96 15.30 16.97
C LYS A 397 -11.92 16.22 16.22
N ARG A 398 -11.90 16.21 14.87
CA ARG A 398 -12.71 17.13 14.07
C ARG A 398 -14.11 16.62 13.86
N SER A 399 -14.24 15.33 13.57
CA SER A 399 -15.53 14.67 13.36
C SER A 399 -16.14 14.11 14.65
N GLY A 400 -15.33 13.83 15.68
CA GLY A 400 -15.74 13.14 16.90
C GLY A 400 -15.97 11.63 16.71
N MET A 401 -15.67 11.06 15.54
CA MET A 401 -15.89 9.65 15.25
C MET A 401 -14.79 8.77 15.85
N THR A 402 -15.22 7.68 16.47
CA THR A 402 -14.33 6.66 17.02
C THR A 402 -14.19 5.49 16.04
N ASN A 403 -12.97 5.01 15.88
CA ASN A 403 -12.65 3.77 15.20
C ASN A 403 -12.09 2.78 16.23
N ASP A 404 -12.84 1.71 16.47
CA ASP A 404 -12.58 0.72 17.51
C ASP A 404 -12.34 -0.66 16.87
N PRO A 405 -11.12 -1.23 16.97
CA PRO A 405 -10.79 -2.51 16.36
C PRO A 405 -11.36 -3.73 17.09
N ASN A 406 -11.91 -3.56 18.30
CA ASN A 406 -12.36 -4.67 19.13
C ASN A 406 -13.63 -5.32 18.56
N ARG A 407 -13.70 -6.64 18.66
CA ARG A 407 -14.79 -7.46 18.13
C ARG A 407 -15.53 -8.14 19.27
N LEU A 408 -16.83 -7.84 19.42
CA LEU A 408 -17.67 -8.47 20.45
C LEU A 408 -18.00 -9.92 20.12
N ASP A 409 -17.95 -10.28 18.85
CA ASP A 409 -18.17 -11.64 18.34
C ASP A 409 -16.91 -12.53 18.45
N ASP A 410 -15.73 -11.94 18.67
CA ASP A 410 -14.44 -12.64 18.74
C ASP A 410 -13.44 -11.78 19.52
N GLU A 411 -13.59 -11.77 20.85
CA GLU A 411 -12.84 -10.88 21.74
C GLU A 411 -11.32 -11.12 21.67
N GLU A 412 -10.91 -12.37 21.43
CA GLU A 412 -9.49 -12.76 21.33
C GLU A 412 -8.88 -12.52 19.94
N TYR A 413 -9.66 -12.04 18.97
CA TYR A 413 -9.22 -11.88 17.57
C TYR A 413 -7.88 -11.17 17.44
N ILE A 414 -7.67 -10.05 18.16
CA ILE A 414 -6.46 -9.24 18.02
C ILE A 414 -5.25 -9.94 18.66
N VAL A 415 -5.43 -10.61 19.81
CA VAL A 415 -4.37 -11.41 20.44
C VAL A 415 -3.95 -12.56 19.53
N ARG A 416 -4.92 -13.23 18.91
CA ARG A 416 -4.67 -14.29 17.92
C ARG A 416 -3.93 -13.73 16.70
N LEU A 417 -4.40 -12.61 16.17
CA LEU A 417 -3.78 -11.95 15.01
C LEU A 417 -2.31 -11.60 15.26
N ILE A 418 -1.95 -11.11 16.45
CA ILE A 418 -0.55 -10.83 16.81
C ILE A 418 0.30 -12.09 16.67
N LYS A 419 -0.15 -13.23 17.23
CA LYS A 419 0.57 -14.51 17.16
C LYS A 419 0.69 -15.03 15.74
N GLN A 420 -0.34 -14.84 14.92
CA GLN A 420 -0.33 -15.25 13.51
C GLN A 420 0.61 -14.38 12.68
N VAL A 421 0.63 -13.06 12.90
CA VAL A 421 1.54 -12.13 12.20
C VAL A 421 3.00 -12.34 12.62
N VAL A 422 3.26 -12.80 13.85
CA VAL A 422 4.58 -13.30 14.25
C VAL A 422 4.99 -14.49 13.37
N THR A 423 4.13 -15.49 13.19
CA THR A 423 4.38 -16.63 12.28
C THR A 423 4.61 -16.17 10.84
N VAL A 424 3.75 -15.30 10.31
CA VAL A 424 3.90 -14.70 8.97
C VAL A 424 5.30 -14.10 8.82
N SER A 425 5.71 -13.28 9.78
CA SER A 425 7.00 -12.58 9.72
C SER A 425 8.18 -13.56 9.68
N LEU A 426 8.15 -14.60 10.52
CA LEU A 426 9.23 -15.58 10.60
C LEU A 426 9.32 -16.45 9.34
N GLU A 427 8.19 -16.95 8.83
CA GLU A 427 8.17 -17.75 7.62
C GLU A 427 8.55 -16.90 6.39
N THR A 428 8.10 -15.64 6.30
CA THR A 428 8.54 -14.74 5.24
C THR A 428 10.05 -14.52 5.27
N VAL A 429 10.64 -14.23 6.44
CA VAL A 429 12.10 -14.07 6.56
C VAL A 429 12.84 -15.35 6.15
N LYS A 430 12.33 -16.52 6.55
CA LYS A 430 12.92 -17.81 6.20
C LYS A 430 12.87 -18.08 4.70
N ILE A 431 11.73 -17.85 4.04
CA ILE A 431 11.59 -18.04 2.59
C ILE A 431 12.53 -17.08 1.85
N VAL A 432 12.55 -15.79 2.23
CA VAL A 432 13.41 -14.79 1.59
C VAL A 432 14.89 -15.11 1.73
N LYS A 433 15.33 -15.59 2.90
CA LYS A 433 16.71 -16.04 3.11
C LYS A 433 17.09 -17.29 2.32
N SER A 434 16.10 -18.07 1.88
CA SER A 434 16.31 -19.28 1.08
C SER A 434 16.21 -19.05 -0.42
N LEU A 435 15.93 -17.82 -0.87
CA LEU A 435 15.91 -17.50 -2.30
C LEU A 435 17.31 -17.76 -2.90
N PRO A 436 17.38 -18.42 -4.07
CA PRO A 436 18.65 -18.58 -4.79
C PRO A 436 19.21 -17.22 -5.24
N ASP A 437 20.48 -17.22 -5.67
CA ASP A 437 21.08 -16.05 -6.31
C ASP A 437 20.24 -15.61 -7.52
N LEU A 438 19.93 -14.32 -7.57
CA LEU A 438 19.16 -13.70 -8.65
C LEU A 438 20.00 -13.50 -9.93
N GLY A 439 21.30 -13.77 -9.89
CA GLY A 439 22.19 -13.65 -11.05
C GLY A 439 22.34 -12.21 -11.53
N LEU A 440 22.23 -11.25 -10.61
CA LEU A 440 22.41 -9.84 -10.94
C LEU A 440 23.86 -9.59 -11.37
N PRO A 441 24.11 -8.68 -12.34
CA PRO A 441 25.47 -8.37 -12.76
C PRO A 441 26.32 -7.90 -11.57
N GLN A 442 27.52 -8.47 -11.40
CA GLN A 442 28.50 -7.93 -10.47
C GLN A 442 28.99 -6.55 -10.97
N GLU A 443 29.30 -5.63 -10.06
CA GLU A 443 29.77 -4.27 -10.40
C GLU A 443 31.13 -4.24 -11.09
#